data_AF-X0UJQ3-F1
#
_entry.id   AF-X0UJQ3-F1
#
_cell.length_a   1.000
_cell.length_b   1.000
_cell.length_c   1.000
_cell.angle_alpha   90.00
_cell.angle_beta   90.00
_cell.angle_gamma   90.00
#
_symmetry.space_group_name_H-M   'P 1'
#
loop_
_entity.id
_entity.type
_entity.pdbx_description
1 polymer ?
#
loop_
_entity_poly.entity_id
_entity_poly.type
_entity_poly.pdbx_seq_one_letter_code
_entity_poly.pdbx_strand_id
1 'polypeptide(L)'
;LMVIVLISVADSTQKTGRSRIAAINSAGFVLILVFLLAYYAVYDLRLPYTNTIIPPIAAFIVALCALGATLPPPREIEVDLKVWAVPVLALFLLISPLAGVVAWRAPQAVPGEGFPVRIMTYNLHDGFNPSGHLDMEALAQVIEESNPDIVALQEISRGWVVSGRLDMLVWLSQRLRMPYIFGPTADPIWGSAILSRYPIVGYTQHELPPRDIRLLRGFTAAVIDVGDGTQLQFIATHFHDPVADTDVRQLQSQAILDFWDGASLTVLLGDLNARP
;
A
#
# COMPACT_ATOMS: atom_id res chain seq x y z
N LEU A 1 15.48 -21.10 -14.88
CA LEU A 1 16.30 -20.47 -13.82
C LEU A 1 15.93 -20.98 -12.42
N MET A 2 14.68 -20.80 -11.95
CA MET A 2 14.25 -21.22 -10.61
C MET A 2 14.42 -22.72 -10.34
N VAL A 3 14.11 -23.55 -11.35
CA VAL A 3 14.33 -25.01 -11.31
C VAL A 3 15.81 -25.37 -11.21
N ILE A 4 16.70 -24.66 -11.91
CA ILE A 4 18.16 -24.88 -11.87
C ILE A 4 18.73 -24.50 -10.50
N VAL A 5 18.24 -23.39 -9.90
CA VAL A 5 18.63 -22.96 -8.56
C VAL A 5 18.18 -23.96 -7.49
N LEU A 6 16.93 -24.45 -7.57
CA LEU A 6 16.40 -25.46 -6.65
C LEU A 6 17.12 -26.81 -6.76
N ILE A 7 17.45 -27.22 -7.99
CA ILE A 7 18.22 -28.44 -8.27
C ILE A 7 19.64 -28.36 -7.68
N SER A 8 20.33 -27.22 -7.87
CA SER A 8 21.68 -27.01 -7.33
C SER A 8 21.72 -27.04 -5.80
N VAL A 9 20.64 -26.57 -5.15
CA VAL A 9 20.48 -26.61 -3.69
C VAL A 9 20.21 -28.04 -3.18
N ALA A 10 19.44 -28.84 -3.90
CA ALA A 10 19.07 -30.20 -3.49
C ALA A 10 20.25 -31.19 -3.57
N ASP A 11 21.09 -31.07 -4.59
CA ASP A 11 22.13 -32.07 -4.90
C ASP A 11 23.44 -31.89 -4.08
N SER A 12 23.68 -30.71 -3.48
CA SER A 12 24.84 -30.50 -2.59
C SER A 12 24.72 -31.16 -1.21
N THR A 13 23.70 -32.00 -0.99
CA THR A 13 23.35 -32.56 0.31
C THR A 13 24.05 -33.89 0.64
N GLN A 14 25.38 -33.97 0.47
CA GLN A 14 26.18 -34.99 1.17
C GLN A 14 26.65 -34.46 2.52
N LYS A 15 25.89 -34.79 3.57
CA LYS A 15 26.16 -34.82 5.03
C LYS A 15 26.80 -33.61 5.75
N THR A 16 27.45 -32.65 5.09
CA THR A 16 28.01 -31.41 5.70
C THR A 16 27.41 -30.11 5.13
N GLY A 17 26.63 -30.17 4.04
CA GLY A 17 26.10 -28.99 3.34
C GLY A 17 24.84 -28.34 3.94
N ARG A 18 24.08 -29.04 4.81
CA ARG A 18 22.83 -28.49 5.40
C ARG A 18 23.07 -27.24 6.26
N SER A 19 24.18 -27.18 7.01
CA SER A 19 24.52 -26.03 7.86
C SER A 19 24.92 -24.81 7.03
N ARG A 20 25.62 -25.01 5.91
CA ARG A 20 26.06 -23.92 5.03
C ARG A 20 24.90 -23.29 4.25
N ILE A 21 23.97 -24.10 3.72
CA ILE A 21 22.75 -23.60 3.07
C ILE A 21 21.88 -22.86 4.06
N ALA A 22 21.66 -23.43 5.25
CA ALA A 22 20.93 -22.75 6.32
C ALA A 22 21.58 -21.41 6.67
N ALA A 23 22.91 -21.36 6.84
CA ALA A 23 23.62 -20.13 7.14
C ALA A 23 23.47 -19.07 6.02
N ILE A 24 23.57 -19.46 4.75
CA ILE A 24 23.37 -18.54 3.61
C ILE A 24 21.93 -18.01 3.56
N ASN A 25 20.94 -18.89 3.75
CA ASN A 25 19.54 -18.47 3.79
C ASN A 25 19.27 -17.53 4.97
N SER A 26 19.80 -17.84 6.16
CA SER A 26 19.71 -16.96 7.33
C SER A 26 20.36 -15.60 7.07
N ALA A 27 21.55 -15.56 6.47
CA ALA A 27 22.20 -14.31 6.08
C ALA A 27 21.35 -13.52 5.08
N GLY A 28 20.71 -14.20 4.12
CA GLY A 28 19.75 -13.59 3.19
C GLY A 28 18.54 -12.97 3.88
N PHE A 29 17.93 -13.66 4.85
CA PHE A 29 16.82 -13.12 5.63
C PHE A 29 17.23 -11.91 6.48
N VAL A 30 18.41 -11.97 7.11
CA VAL A 30 18.95 -10.82 7.86
C VAL A 30 19.19 -9.64 6.93
N LEU A 31 19.73 -9.88 5.73
CA LEU A 31 19.93 -8.82 4.75
C LEU A 31 18.59 -8.20 4.34
N ILE A 32 17.58 -9.01 4.01
CA ILE A 32 16.23 -8.51 3.71
C ILE A 32 15.69 -7.66 4.84
N LEU A 33 15.82 -8.11 6.10
CA LEU A 33 15.39 -7.37 7.27
C LEU A 33 16.10 -6.02 7.39
N VAL A 34 17.42 -5.97 7.19
CA VAL A 34 18.20 -4.74 7.20
C VAL A 34 17.74 -3.77 6.11
N PHE A 35 17.49 -4.27 4.90
CA PHE A 35 16.98 -3.45 3.79
C PHE A 35 15.58 -2.92 4.06
N LEU A 36 14.70 -3.73 4.66
CA LEU A 36 13.36 -3.29 5.05
C LEU A 36 13.43 -2.21 6.13
N LEU A 37 14.23 -2.41 7.17
CA LEU A 37 14.43 -1.40 8.21
C LEU A 37 15.01 -0.11 7.63
N ALA A 38 16.03 -0.19 6.78
CA ALA A 38 16.60 0.97 6.11
C ALA A 38 15.61 1.70 5.20
N TYR A 39 14.76 0.95 4.49
CA TYR A 39 13.73 1.51 3.63
C TYR A 39 12.66 2.28 4.42
N TYR A 40 12.17 1.73 5.53
CA TYR A 40 11.11 2.36 6.31
C TYR A 40 11.62 3.43 7.27
N ALA A 41 12.86 3.30 7.76
CA ALA A 41 13.42 4.22 8.75
C ALA A 41 13.46 5.68 8.27
N VAL A 42 13.50 5.96 6.97
CA VAL A 42 13.54 7.35 6.46
C VAL A 42 12.23 8.11 6.67
N TYR A 43 11.11 7.42 6.88
CA TYR A 43 9.82 8.06 7.15
C TYR A 43 9.77 8.60 8.59
N ASP A 44 10.36 7.87 9.54
CA ASP A 44 10.37 8.22 10.96
C ASP A 44 11.62 8.99 11.39
N LEU A 45 12.78 8.65 10.83
CA LEU A 45 14.09 9.16 11.22
C LEU A 45 14.68 10.08 10.15
N ARG A 46 15.39 11.13 10.60
CA ARG A 46 16.18 11.99 9.70
C ARG A 46 17.48 11.29 9.34
N LEU A 47 17.52 10.69 8.16
CA LEU A 47 18.68 9.97 7.64
C LEU A 47 19.33 10.73 6.47
N PRO A 48 20.64 10.56 6.23
CA PRO A 48 21.36 11.26 5.16
C PRO A 48 21.09 10.66 3.77
N TYR A 49 19.96 9.99 3.57
CA TYR A 49 19.55 9.36 2.32
C TYR A 49 18.03 9.25 2.21
N THR A 50 17.54 8.97 1.01
CA THR A 50 16.13 8.76 0.68
C THR A 50 15.85 7.30 0.37
N ASN A 51 14.61 6.84 0.52
CA ASN A 51 14.20 5.48 0.18
C ASN A 51 14.48 5.09 -1.28
N THR A 52 14.67 6.04 -2.19
CA THR A 52 14.99 5.83 -3.61
C THR A 52 16.31 5.09 -3.87
N ILE A 53 17.28 5.15 -2.95
CA ILE A 53 18.59 4.49 -3.14
C ILE A 53 18.58 3.01 -2.73
N ILE A 54 17.64 2.60 -1.86
CA ILE A 54 17.61 1.27 -1.28
C ILE A 54 17.27 0.18 -2.31
N PRO A 55 16.22 0.32 -3.17
CA PRO A 55 15.91 -0.68 -4.18
C PRO A 55 17.02 -0.89 -5.23
N PRO A 56 17.68 0.14 -5.79
CA PRO A 56 18.82 -0.05 -6.69
C PRO A 56 19.98 -0.82 -6.06
N ILE A 57 20.33 -0.53 -4.80
CA ILE A 57 21.40 -1.26 -4.09
C ILE A 57 21.00 -2.72 -3.90
N ALA A 58 19.76 -2.99 -3.48
CA ALA A 58 19.25 -4.36 -3.34
C ALA A 58 19.30 -5.11 -4.68
N ALA A 59 18.86 -4.47 -5.76
CA ALA A 59 18.89 -5.04 -7.11
C ALA A 59 20.32 -5.36 -7.57
N PHE A 60 21.28 -4.48 -7.27
CA PHE A 60 22.70 -4.71 -7.57
C PHE A 60 23.26 -5.92 -6.83
N ILE A 61 22.95 -6.09 -5.54
CA ILE A 61 23.36 -7.27 -4.76
C ILE A 61 22.75 -8.54 -5.35
N VAL A 62 21.45 -8.52 -5.67
CA VAL A 62 20.78 -9.67 -6.31
C VAL A 62 21.42 -10.00 -7.66
N ALA A 63 21.78 -9.00 -8.46
CA ALA A 63 22.48 -9.20 -9.73
C ALA A 63 23.86 -9.83 -9.54
N LEU A 64 24.65 -9.39 -8.55
CA LEU A 64 25.93 -10.02 -8.21
C LEU A 64 25.77 -11.48 -7.77
N CYS A 65 24.75 -11.77 -6.96
CA CYS A 65 24.43 -13.14 -6.57
C CYS A 65 24.01 -14.00 -7.78
N ALA A 66 23.20 -13.45 -8.68
CA ALA A 66 22.78 -14.13 -9.89
C ALA A 66 23.96 -14.42 -10.82
N LEU A 67 24.88 -13.48 -11.00
CA LEU A 67 26.13 -13.68 -11.75
C LEU A 67 26.99 -14.77 -11.13
N GLY A 68 27.16 -14.77 -9.80
CA GLY A 68 27.85 -15.85 -9.10
C GLY A 68 27.21 -17.23 -9.31
N ALA A 69 25.89 -17.28 -9.47
CA ALA A 69 25.14 -18.50 -9.76
C ALA A 69 25.19 -18.94 -11.24
N THR A 70 25.71 -18.11 -12.16
CA THR A 70 25.95 -18.50 -13.56
C THR A 70 27.27 -19.25 -13.78
N LEU A 71 28.10 -19.39 -12.74
CA LEU A 71 29.29 -20.24 -12.79
C LEU A 71 28.86 -21.70 -13.03
N PRO A 72 29.52 -22.43 -13.95
CA PRO A 72 29.14 -23.78 -14.28
C PRO A 72 29.16 -24.65 -13.01
N PRO A 73 28.10 -25.45 -12.76
CA PRO A 73 28.09 -26.31 -11.59
C PRO A 73 29.31 -27.24 -11.65
N PRO A 74 29.98 -27.52 -10.53
CA PRO A 74 31.16 -28.37 -10.49
C PRO A 74 30.87 -29.84 -10.84
N ARG A 75 29.61 -30.20 -11.13
CA ARG A 75 29.15 -31.55 -11.42
C ARG A 75 27.97 -31.54 -12.39
N GLU A 76 27.89 -32.55 -13.26
CA GLU A 76 26.68 -32.87 -14.01
C GLU A 76 25.57 -33.23 -13.03
N ILE A 77 24.43 -32.56 -13.13
CA ILE A 77 23.30 -32.79 -12.23
C ILE A 77 22.32 -33.73 -12.93
N GLU A 78 22.12 -34.92 -12.39
CA GLU A 78 21.10 -35.85 -12.87
C GLU A 78 19.71 -35.32 -12.47
N VAL A 79 18.83 -35.14 -13.47
CA VAL A 79 17.47 -34.63 -13.25
C VAL A 79 16.53 -35.81 -12.98
N ASP A 80 16.23 -36.08 -11.70
CA ASP A 80 15.18 -37.01 -11.29
C ASP A 80 13.79 -36.42 -11.61
N LEU A 81 12.83 -37.26 -12.02
CA LEU A 81 11.42 -36.90 -12.18
C LEU A 81 10.83 -36.20 -10.93
N LYS A 82 11.32 -36.52 -9.73
CA LYS A 82 10.91 -35.85 -8.48
C LYS A 82 11.22 -34.36 -8.45
N VAL A 83 12.19 -33.89 -9.23
CA VAL A 83 12.56 -32.48 -9.34
C VAL A 83 11.42 -31.64 -9.94
N TRP A 84 10.59 -32.24 -10.80
CA TRP A 84 9.43 -31.57 -11.38
C TRP A 84 8.28 -31.36 -10.39
N ALA A 85 8.28 -32.06 -9.26
CA ALA A 85 7.23 -31.89 -8.25
C ALA A 85 7.19 -30.45 -7.70
N VAL A 86 8.34 -29.78 -7.57
CA VAL A 86 8.43 -28.41 -7.05
C VAL A 86 7.84 -27.36 -8.00
N PRO A 87 8.23 -27.27 -9.28
CA PRO A 87 7.59 -26.33 -10.21
C PRO A 87 6.11 -26.67 -10.45
N VAL A 88 5.73 -27.94 -10.46
CA VAL A 88 4.30 -28.33 -10.56
C VAL A 88 3.51 -27.85 -9.34
N LEU A 89 4.03 -28.06 -8.13
CA LEU A 89 3.43 -27.53 -6.91
C LEU A 89 3.36 -26.01 -6.91
N ALA A 90 4.43 -25.33 -7.34
CA ALA A 90 4.44 -23.87 -7.46
C ALA A 90 3.39 -23.38 -8.46
N LEU A 91 3.27 -24.01 -9.64
CA LEU A 91 2.22 -23.71 -10.60
C LEU A 91 0.83 -23.94 -10.02
N PHE A 92 0.63 -25.04 -9.31
CA PHE A 92 -0.64 -25.34 -8.65
C PHE A 92 -1.00 -24.29 -7.58
N LEU A 93 -0.03 -23.85 -6.76
CA LEU A 93 -0.22 -22.79 -5.78
C LEU A 93 -0.55 -21.44 -6.42
N LEU A 94 -0.12 -21.18 -7.66
CA LEU A 94 -0.45 -19.97 -8.41
C LEU A 94 -1.86 -20.00 -9.02
N ILE A 95 -2.51 -21.15 -9.13
CA ILE A 95 -3.90 -21.25 -9.63
C ILE A 95 -4.86 -20.50 -8.71
N SER A 96 -4.67 -20.57 -7.40
CA SER A 96 -5.56 -19.91 -6.42
C SER A 96 -5.60 -18.38 -6.57
N PRO A 97 -4.47 -17.64 -6.52
CA PRO A 97 -4.49 -16.19 -6.73
C PRO A 97 -4.96 -15.83 -8.15
N LEU A 98 -4.61 -16.64 -9.17
CA LEU A 98 -5.09 -16.42 -10.53
C LEU A 98 -6.61 -16.54 -10.64
N ALA A 99 -7.20 -17.58 -10.03
CA ALA A 99 -8.65 -17.75 -9.97
C ALA A 99 -9.32 -16.59 -9.22
N GLY A 100 -8.70 -16.10 -8.15
CA GLY A 100 -9.16 -14.90 -7.43
C GLY A 100 -9.16 -13.64 -8.29
N VAL A 101 -8.11 -13.42 -9.09
CA VAL A 101 -8.02 -12.30 -10.04
C VAL A 101 -9.08 -12.43 -11.14
N VAL A 102 -9.32 -13.62 -11.68
CA VAL A 102 -10.32 -13.86 -12.73
C VAL A 102 -11.75 -13.70 -12.18
N ALA A 103 -12.00 -14.14 -10.95
CA ALA A 103 -13.31 -14.02 -10.31
C ALA A 103 -13.58 -12.63 -9.73
N TRP A 104 -12.58 -11.75 -9.71
CA TRP A 104 -12.68 -10.42 -9.13
C TRP A 104 -13.78 -9.60 -9.81
N ARG A 105 -14.67 -9.01 -9.00
CA ARG A 105 -15.66 -8.05 -9.46
C ARG A 105 -15.53 -6.78 -8.64
N ALA A 106 -15.22 -5.66 -9.30
CA ALA A 106 -15.24 -4.37 -8.63
C ALA A 106 -16.66 -4.08 -8.12
N PRO A 107 -16.81 -3.59 -6.87
CA PRO A 107 -18.10 -3.10 -6.40
C PRO A 107 -18.64 -2.05 -7.37
N GLN A 108 -19.96 -2.03 -7.54
CA GLN A 108 -20.63 -1.06 -8.39
C GLN A 108 -21.20 0.05 -7.53
N ALA A 109 -21.14 1.28 -8.04
CA ALA A 109 -21.84 2.38 -7.42
C ALA A 109 -23.36 2.19 -7.53
N VAL A 110 -24.08 2.70 -6.55
CA VAL A 110 -25.54 2.79 -6.53
C VAL A 110 -25.92 4.24 -6.77
N PRO A 111 -26.89 4.55 -7.65
CA PRO A 111 -27.37 5.92 -7.82
C PRO A 111 -27.78 6.54 -6.48
N GLY A 112 -27.40 7.80 -6.25
CA GLY A 112 -27.84 8.54 -5.07
C GLY A 112 -29.29 9.02 -5.18
N GLU A 113 -29.87 9.37 -4.03
CA GLU A 113 -31.25 9.85 -3.89
C GLU A 113 -31.31 11.31 -3.41
N GLY A 114 -30.23 12.06 -3.56
CA GLY A 114 -30.08 13.41 -3.04
C GLY A 114 -29.70 13.44 -1.55
N PHE A 115 -30.08 14.51 -0.86
CA PHE A 115 -29.78 14.71 0.56
C PHE A 115 -30.85 14.07 1.47
N PRO A 116 -30.47 13.65 2.70
CA PRO A 116 -29.17 13.82 3.36
C PRO A 116 -28.13 12.78 2.92
N VAL A 117 -26.86 13.20 2.92
CA VAL A 117 -25.69 12.34 2.63
C VAL A 117 -24.85 12.18 3.89
N ARG A 118 -24.55 10.95 4.30
CA ARG A 118 -23.67 10.69 5.44
C ARG A 118 -22.22 10.57 4.99
N ILE A 119 -21.35 11.32 5.62
CA ILE A 119 -19.92 11.35 5.33
C ILE A 119 -19.10 10.92 6.55
N MET A 120 -17.95 10.30 6.32
CA MET A 120 -17.02 9.86 7.36
C MET A 120 -15.59 10.19 6.97
N THR A 121 -14.74 10.46 7.96
CA THR A 121 -13.28 10.45 7.79
C THR A 121 -12.68 9.50 8.81
N TYR A 122 -11.67 8.73 8.40
CA TYR A 122 -11.02 7.79 9.31
C TYR A 122 -9.56 7.52 8.91
N ASN A 123 -8.65 7.88 9.81
CA ASN A 123 -7.26 7.47 9.72
C ASN A 123 -7.13 6.02 10.22
N LEU A 124 -6.70 5.11 9.35
CA LEU A 124 -6.65 3.68 9.64
C LEU A 124 -5.36 3.20 10.30
N HIS A 125 -4.40 4.10 10.53
CA HIS A 125 -3.15 3.80 11.22
C HIS A 125 -2.45 2.55 10.64
N ASP A 126 -2.30 2.51 9.31
CA ASP A 126 -1.74 1.38 8.55
C ASP A 126 -2.39 0.01 8.81
N GLY A 127 -3.63 -0.01 9.31
CA GLY A 127 -4.40 -1.20 9.64
C GLY A 127 -4.25 -1.65 11.12
N PHE A 128 -3.50 -0.90 11.93
CA PHE A 128 -3.19 -1.26 13.30
C PHE A 128 -4.14 -0.61 14.30
N ASN A 129 -4.66 -1.41 15.22
CA ASN A 129 -5.38 -0.90 16.38
C ASN A 129 -4.42 -0.26 17.41
N PRO A 130 -4.92 0.44 18.43
CA PRO A 130 -4.08 1.07 19.45
C PRO A 130 -3.20 0.11 20.28
N SER A 131 -3.46 -1.20 20.21
CA SER A 131 -2.63 -2.23 20.83
C SER A 131 -1.56 -2.79 19.88
N GLY A 132 -1.46 -2.27 18.65
CA GLY A 132 -0.48 -2.69 17.64
C GLY A 132 -0.84 -3.98 16.91
N HIS A 133 -2.10 -4.43 16.95
CA HIS A 133 -2.55 -5.58 16.17
C HIS A 133 -3.13 -5.12 14.84
N LEU A 134 -2.70 -5.78 13.76
CA LEU A 134 -3.30 -5.61 12.43
C LEU A 134 -4.69 -6.26 12.43
N ASP A 135 -5.75 -5.46 12.33
CA ASP A 135 -7.13 -5.94 12.40
C ASP A 135 -8.04 -5.17 11.43
N MET A 136 -8.00 -5.58 10.17
CA MET A 136 -8.77 -4.96 9.09
C MET A 136 -10.28 -5.17 9.23
N GLU A 137 -10.71 -6.28 9.83
CA GLU A 137 -12.14 -6.57 10.00
C GLU A 137 -12.74 -5.66 11.06
N ALA A 138 -12.06 -5.43 12.18
CA ALA A 138 -12.51 -4.46 13.17
C ALA A 138 -12.62 -3.04 12.57
N LEU A 139 -11.64 -2.62 11.75
CA LEU A 139 -11.69 -1.32 11.07
C LEU A 139 -12.86 -1.21 10.09
N ALA A 140 -13.13 -2.27 9.31
CA ALA A 140 -14.28 -2.30 8.41
C ALA A 140 -15.62 -2.28 9.16
N GLN A 141 -15.73 -2.98 10.29
CA GLN A 141 -16.95 -2.98 11.11
C GLN A 141 -17.27 -1.58 11.63
N VAL A 142 -16.26 -0.83 12.09
CA VAL A 142 -16.47 0.58 12.51
C VAL A 142 -17.04 1.43 11.38
N ILE A 143 -16.54 1.26 10.15
CA ILE A 143 -17.06 1.98 8.98
C ILE A 143 -18.49 1.51 8.67
N GLU A 144 -18.75 0.21 8.64
CA GLU A 144 -20.05 -0.39 8.34
C GLU A 144 -21.13 0.04 9.34
N GLU A 145 -20.83 -0.01 10.64
CA GLU A 145 -21.73 0.40 11.73
C GLU A 145 -22.04 1.91 11.71
N SER A 146 -21.08 2.73 11.26
CA SER A 146 -21.30 4.17 11.05
C SER A 146 -22.21 4.45 9.84
N ASN A 147 -22.33 3.46 8.94
CA ASN A 147 -23.13 3.48 7.71
C ASN A 147 -22.95 4.76 6.87
N PRO A 148 -21.71 5.17 6.52
CA PRO A 148 -21.47 6.31 5.67
C PRO A 148 -21.80 6.02 4.21
N ASP A 149 -22.22 7.05 3.49
CA ASP A 149 -22.38 6.97 2.04
C ASP A 149 -21.05 7.24 1.31
N ILE A 150 -20.21 8.10 1.89
CA ILE A 150 -18.90 8.46 1.38
C ILE A 150 -17.91 8.51 2.55
N VAL A 151 -16.73 7.90 2.40
CA VAL A 151 -15.68 7.90 3.43
C VAL A 151 -14.34 8.34 2.87
N ALA A 152 -13.69 9.30 3.55
CA ALA A 152 -12.29 9.66 3.38
C ALA A 152 -11.43 8.82 4.31
N LEU A 153 -10.45 8.10 3.76
CA LEU A 153 -9.52 7.28 4.53
C LEU A 153 -8.09 7.82 4.43
N GLN A 154 -7.37 7.80 5.54
CA GLN A 154 -5.94 8.14 5.62
C GLN A 154 -5.12 6.91 6.05
N GLU A 155 -3.82 6.93 5.74
CA GLU A 155 -2.86 5.86 6.07
C GLU A 155 -3.25 4.51 5.48
N ILE A 156 -3.58 4.55 4.18
CA ILE A 156 -3.93 3.37 3.40
C ILE A 156 -2.68 2.83 2.73
N SER A 157 -2.26 1.65 3.20
CA SER A 157 -1.20 0.86 2.59
C SER A 157 -1.77 -0.12 1.56
N ARG A 158 -1.17 -0.13 0.38
CA ARG A 158 -1.49 -1.04 -0.73
C ARG A 158 -0.40 -2.08 -0.96
N GLY A 159 0.29 -2.48 0.11
CA GLY A 159 1.31 -3.52 0.06
C GLY A 159 2.61 -3.20 0.81
N TRP A 160 2.63 -2.19 1.68
CA TRP A 160 3.77 -2.03 2.59
C TRP A 160 3.97 -3.31 3.41
N VAL A 161 5.25 -3.67 3.60
CA VAL A 161 5.61 -4.89 4.32
C VAL A 161 5.22 -4.79 5.79
N VAL A 162 5.33 -3.59 6.37
CA VAL A 162 4.92 -3.32 7.75
C VAL A 162 3.42 -3.54 7.95
N SER A 163 2.58 -3.27 6.95
CA SER A 163 1.14 -3.54 6.96
C SER A 163 0.78 -4.98 6.51
N GLY A 164 1.70 -5.93 6.66
CA GLY A 164 1.47 -7.33 6.28
C GLY A 164 1.42 -7.60 4.77
N ARG A 165 1.85 -6.66 3.92
CA ARG A 165 1.77 -6.70 2.45
C ARG A 165 0.34 -6.83 1.91
N LEU A 166 -0.65 -6.50 2.72
CA LEU A 166 -2.05 -6.46 2.31
C LEU A 166 -2.30 -5.22 1.45
N ASP A 167 -3.13 -5.36 0.40
CA ASP A 167 -3.76 -4.20 -0.22
C ASP A 167 -5.02 -3.83 0.57
N MET A 168 -4.86 -2.93 1.54
CA MET A 168 -5.94 -2.55 2.46
C MET A 168 -7.14 -1.99 1.71
N LEU A 169 -6.89 -1.20 0.66
CA LEU A 169 -7.93 -0.50 -0.07
C LEU A 169 -8.81 -1.46 -0.88
N VAL A 170 -8.16 -2.36 -1.61
CA VAL A 170 -8.82 -3.41 -2.39
C VAL A 170 -9.65 -4.30 -1.46
N TRP A 171 -9.10 -4.65 -0.29
CA TRP A 171 -9.80 -5.44 0.71
C TRP A 171 -11.02 -4.70 1.29
N LEU A 172 -10.86 -3.43 1.71
CA LEU A 172 -11.95 -2.60 2.25
C LEU A 172 -13.05 -2.36 1.23
N SER A 173 -12.68 -2.03 -0.01
CA SER A 173 -13.63 -1.82 -1.10
C SER A 173 -14.54 -3.03 -1.30
N GLN A 174 -13.99 -4.24 -1.29
CA GLN A 174 -14.79 -5.47 -1.38
C GLN A 174 -15.65 -5.71 -0.15
N ARG A 175 -15.06 -5.58 1.04
CA ARG A 175 -15.74 -5.84 2.32
C ARG A 175 -16.93 -4.90 2.55
N LEU A 176 -16.79 -3.64 2.15
CA LEU A 176 -17.79 -2.59 2.29
C LEU A 176 -18.68 -2.43 1.05
N ARG A 177 -18.32 -3.09 -0.06
CA ARG A 177 -18.97 -2.98 -1.38
C ARG A 177 -19.02 -1.54 -1.91
N MET A 178 -17.94 -0.79 -1.69
CA MET A 178 -17.84 0.60 -2.13
C MET A 178 -16.72 0.75 -3.17
N PRO A 179 -17.01 1.25 -4.38
CA PRO A 179 -15.99 1.75 -5.30
C PRO A 179 -15.05 2.75 -4.61
N TYR A 180 -13.82 2.85 -5.11
CA TYR A 180 -12.80 3.70 -4.49
C TYR A 180 -12.00 4.53 -5.51
N ILE A 181 -11.39 5.60 -5.00
CA ILE A 181 -10.23 6.28 -5.59
C ILE A 181 -9.09 6.19 -4.60
N PHE A 182 -7.89 5.94 -5.12
CA PHE A 182 -6.65 5.97 -4.33
C PHE A 182 -5.81 7.18 -4.70
N GLY A 183 -5.52 8.04 -3.72
CA GLY A 183 -4.59 9.16 -3.82
C GLY A 183 -3.23 8.81 -3.21
N PRO A 184 -2.26 8.32 -4.02
CA PRO A 184 -0.91 8.07 -3.52
C PRO A 184 -0.25 9.38 -3.08
N THR A 185 0.58 9.32 -2.03
CA THR A 185 1.29 10.49 -1.51
C THR A 185 2.77 10.17 -1.30
N ALA A 186 3.14 9.66 -0.13
CA ALA A 186 4.50 9.29 0.25
C ALA A 186 5.22 8.44 -0.81
N ASP A 187 4.50 7.47 -1.40
CA ASP A 187 4.94 6.64 -2.50
C ASP A 187 3.72 6.12 -3.32
N PRO A 188 3.92 5.35 -4.40
CA PRO A 188 2.83 4.85 -5.23
C PRO A 188 1.84 3.88 -4.57
N ILE A 189 2.14 3.37 -3.38
CA ILE A 189 1.36 2.35 -2.67
C ILE A 189 0.91 2.78 -1.28
N TRP A 190 1.18 4.02 -0.86
CA TRP A 190 0.72 4.56 0.40
C TRP A 190 0.08 5.95 0.24
N GLY A 191 -1.07 6.17 0.89
CA GLY A 191 -1.70 7.47 0.88
C GLY A 191 -3.11 7.51 1.44
N SER A 192 -3.95 8.35 0.84
CA SER A 192 -5.34 8.52 1.21
C SER A 192 -6.26 7.88 0.17
N ALA A 193 -7.50 7.61 0.55
CA ALA A 193 -8.50 7.08 -0.36
C ALA A 193 -9.87 7.71 -0.12
N ILE A 194 -10.71 7.65 -1.14
CA ILE A 194 -12.14 7.95 -1.03
C ILE A 194 -12.88 6.68 -1.43
N LEU A 195 -13.77 6.19 -0.59
CA LEU A 195 -14.75 5.16 -0.95
C LEU A 195 -16.13 5.82 -1.00
N SER A 196 -16.92 5.49 -2.01
CA SER A 196 -18.25 6.07 -2.22
C SER A 196 -19.23 4.99 -2.64
N ARG A 197 -20.41 4.96 -2.02
CA ARG A 197 -21.55 4.18 -2.51
C ARG A 197 -22.08 4.76 -3.82
N TYR A 198 -21.98 6.08 -3.98
CA TYR A 198 -22.49 6.80 -5.14
C TYR A 198 -21.47 6.92 -6.28
N PRO A 199 -21.92 7.17 -7.54
CA PRO A 199 -21.02 7.28 -8.69
C PRO A 199 -20.02 8.41 -8.51
N ILE A 200 -18.75 8.09 -8.74
CA ILE A 200 -17.67 9.07 -8.80
C ILE A 200 -17.50 9.47 -10.26
N VAL A 201 -17.87 10.69 -10.61
CA VAL A 201 -17.95 11.16 -12.01
C VAL A 201 -16.67 11.87 -12.48
N GLY A 202 -15.79 12.23 -11.54
CA GLY A 202 -14.47 12.79 -11.83
C GLY A 202 -13.62 12.86 -10.57
N TYR A 203 -12.30 12.90 -10.74
CA TYR A 203 -11.39 13.16 -9.63
C TYR A 203 -10.06 13.73 -10.10
N THR A 204 -9.39 14.42 -9.18
CA THR A 204 -8.02 14.92 -9.35
C THR A 204 -7.21 14.68 -8.08
N GLN A 205 -5.89 14.64 -8.25
CA GLN A 205 -4.93 14.41 -7.18
C GLN A 205 -3.90 15.51 -7.21
N HIS A 206 -3.57 16.03 -6.03
CA HIS A 206 -2.67 17.15 -5.89
C HIS A 206 -1.69 16.85 -4.78
N GLU A 207 -0.42 17.13 -5.03
CA GLU A 207 0.60 17.11 -3.99
C GLU A 207 0.46 18.38 -3.14
N LEU A 208 0.77 18.27 -1.86
CA LEU A 208 0.78 19.38 -0.92
C LEU A 208 2.21 19.87 -0.67
N PRO A 209 2.43 21.19 -0.56
CA PRO A 209 3.73 21.73 -0.20
C PRO A 209 4.06 21.51 1.30
N PRO A 210 5.32 21.65 1.69
CA PRO A 210 6.49 21.70 0.82
C PRO A 210 6.94 20.27 0.46
N ARG A 211 7.77 20.13 -0.59
CA ARG A 211 8.21 18.82 -1.11
C ARG A 211 9.46 18.27 -0.42
N ASP A 212 10.15 19.08 0.37
CA ASP A 212 11.38 18.74 1.09
C ASP A 212 11.09 18.23 2.52
N ILE A 213 10.04 17.43 2.66
CA ILE A 213 9.63 16.77 3.91
C ILE A 213 9.81 15.26 3.80
N ARG A 214 9.90 14.58 4.95
CA ARG A 214 10.13 13.12 5.02
C ARG A 214 9.00 12.31 4.37
N LEU A 215 7.76 12.76 4.61
CA LEU A 215 6.56 12.08 4.15
C LEU A 215 5.76 13.06 3.30
N LEU A 216 5.81 12.90 1.99
CA LEU A 216 5.04 13.74 1.07
C LEU A 216 3.55 13.62 1.39
N ARG A 217 2.85 14.75 1.31
CA ARG A 217 1.41 14.86 1.55
C ARG A 217 0.70 15.25 0.26
N GLY A 218 -0.61 15.08 0.26
CA GLY A 218 -1.45 15.41 -0.88
C GLY A 218 -2.93 15.45 -0.48
N PHE A 219 -3.76 15.79 -1.45
CA PHE A 219 -5.20 15.63 -1.34
C PHE A 219 -5.79 15.06 -2.63
N THR A 220 -6.91 14.36 -2.47
CA THR A 220 -7.72 13.87 -3.59
C THR A 220 -9.04 14.61 -3.57
N ALA A 221 -9.38 15.27 -4.67
CA ALA A 221 -10.67 15.91 -4.85
C ALA A 221 -11.50 15.10 -5.84
N ALA A 222 -12.61 14.54 -5.38
CA ALA A 222 -13.56 13.79 -6.19
C ALA A 222 -14.86 14.58 -6.37
N VAL A 223 -15.50 14.40 -7.53
CA VAL A 223 -16.86 14.85 -7.79
C VAL A 223 -17.77 13.63 -7.70
N ILE A 224 -18.69 13.66 -6.74
CA ILE A 224 -19.58 12.55 -6.42
C ILE A 224 -21.00 12.95 -6.79
N ASP A 225 -21.65 12.17 -7.64
CA ASP A 225 -23.06 12.36 -7.99
C ASP A 225 -23.93 11.79 -6.85
N VAL A 226 -24.47 12.68 -6.01
CA VAL A 226 -25.28 12.28 -4.86
C VAL A 226 -26.75 12.08 -5.21
N GLY A 227 -27.13 12.22 -6.49
CA GLY A 227 -28.52 12.12 -6.96
C GLY A 227 -29.21 13.47 -7.15
N ASP A 228 -30.40 13.45 -7.74
CA ASP A 228 -31.23 14.64 -8.03
C ASP A 228 -30.52 15.75 -8.80
N GLY A 229 -29.57 15.37 -9.67
CA GLY A 229 -28.75 16.32 -10.43
C GLY A 229 -27.73 17.09 -9.57
N THR A 230 -27.49 16.66 -8.34
CA THR A 230 -26.58 17.30 -7.39
C THR A 230 -25.22 16.59 -7.39
N GLN A 231 -24.16 17.38 -7.56
CA GLN A 231 -22.78 16.90 -7.47
C GLN A 231 -22.07 17.52 -6.27
N LEU A 232 -21.48 16.67 -5.42
CA LEU A 232 -20.72 17.06 -4.24
C LEU A 232 -19.23 17.03 -4.56
N GLN A 233 -18.52 18.12 -4.30
CA GLN A 233 -17.05 18.09 -4.28
C GLN A 233 -16.60 17.54 -2.93
N PHE A 234 -15.85 16.44 -2.95
CA PHE A 234 -15.37 15.74 -1.78
C PHE A 234 -13.85 15.67 -1.78
N ILE A 235 -13.23 16.37 -0.84
CA ILE A 235 -11.78 16.50 -0.73
C ILE A 235 -11.30 15.67 0.48
N ALA A 236 -10.45 14.69 0.22
CA ALA A 236 -9.79 13.88 1.24
C ALA A 236 -8.31 14.26 1.34
N THR A 237 -7.82 14.51 2.56
CA THR A 237 -6.42 14.88 2.81
C THR A 237 -5.85 14.26 4.09
N HIS A 238 -4.53 14.35 4.24
CA HIS A 238 -3.79 14.03 5.46
C HIS A 238 -2.59 14.98 5.54
N PHE A 239 -2.57 15.84 6.55
CA PHE A 239 -1.57 16.88 6.72
C PHE A 239 -0.29 16.38 7.40
N HIS A 240 0.73 17.22 7.35
CA HIS A 240 2.01 17.00 8.01
C HIS A 240 1.86 16.86 9.54
N ASP A 241 2.40 15.75 10.06
CA ASP A 241 2.20 15.29 11.44
C ASP A 241 3.06 16.02 12.50
N PRO A 242 4.35 16.33 12.27
CA PRO A 242 5.19 16.98 13.27
C PRO A 242 4.53 18.19 13.94
N VAL A 243 4.25 18.06 15.23
CA VAL A 243 3.46 19.04 16.00
C VAL A 243 4.06 20.45 15.91
N ALA A 244 5.39 20.56 15.91
CA ALA A 244 6.10 21.84 15.81
C ALA A 244 5.91 22.57 14.47
N ASP A 245 5.61 21.84 13.39
CA ASP A 245 5.67 22.35 12.01
C ASP A 245 4.29 22.91 11.58
N THR A 246 3.77 23.88 12.34
CA THR A 246 2.46 24.50 12.08
C THR A 246 2.45 25.34 10.80
N ASP A 247 3.57 25.98 10.50
CA ASP A 247 3.81 26.72 9.25
C ASP A 247 3.65 25.83 8.01
N VAL A 248 4.15 24.58 8.05
CA VAL A 248 3.94 23.60 6.98
C VAL A 248 2.44 23.33 6.79
N ARG A 249 1.70 23.07 7.87
CA ARG A 249 0.25 22.83 7.78
C ARG A 249 -0.52 24.05 7.26
N GLN A 250 -0.08 25.27 7.57
CA GLN A 250 -0.68 26.48 7.02
C GLN A 250 -0.47 26.59 5.50
N LEU A 251 0.72 26.27 5.00
CA LEU A 251 0.96 26.18 3.55
C LEU A 251 0.09 25.12 2.88
N GLN A 252 -0.11 23.98 3.55
CA GLN A 252 -0.98 22.90 3.06
C GLN A 252 -2.45 23.31 3.01
N SER A 253 -2.93 23.98 4.08
CA SER A 253 -4.27 24.58 4.11
C SER A 253 -4.46 25.58 2.97
N GLN A 254 -3.49 26.47 2.76
CA GLN A 254 -3.59 27.49 1.71
C GLN A 254 -3.68 26.84 0.31
N ALA A 255 -2.88 25.82 0.04
CA ALA A 255 -2.94 25.10 -1.24
C ALA A 255 -4.31 24.47 -1.52
N ILE A 256 -4.99 23.95 -0.49
CA ILE A 256 -6.36 23.42 -0.63
C ILE A 256 -7.38 24.54 -0.82
N LEU A 257 -7.24 25.65 -0.08
CA LEU A 257 -8.13 26.81 -0.22
C LEU A 257 -8.03 27.43 -1.63
N ASP A 258 -6.81 27.54 -2.15
CA ASP A 258 -6.54 28.02 -3.51
C ASP A 258 -7.14 27.09 -4.57
N PHE A 259 -7.07 25.77 -4.35
CA PHE A 259 -7.71 24.79 -5.24
C PHE A 259 -9.24 24.83 -5.16
N TRP A 260 -9.79 24.98 -3.95
CA TRP A 260 -11.23 24.96 -3.71
C TRP A 260 -11.94 26.15 -4.38
N ASP A 261 -11.30 27.32 -4.41
CA ASP A 261 -11.76 28.53 -5.11
C ASP A 261 -13.24 28.90 -4.84
N GLY A 262 -13.71 28.62 -3.61
CA GLY A 262 -15.07 28.95 -3.19
C GLY A 262 -16.18 28.12 -3.85
N ALA A 263 -15.86 26.97 -4.43
CA ALA A 263 -16.86 26.08 -5.03
C ALA A 263 -18.00 25.74 -4.06
N SER A 264 -19.24 26.02 -4.47
CA SER A 264 -20.44 25.70 -3.69
C SER A 264 -20.60 24.19 -3.53
N LEU A 265 -21.05 23.75 -2.34
CA LEU A 265 -21.28 22.34 -2.01
C LEU A 265 -19.99 21.50 -2.04
N THR A 266 -19.05 21.88 -1.17
CA THR A 266 -17.78 21.20 -0.98
C THR A 266 -17.66 20.69 0.45
N VAL A 267 -17.08 19.51 0.60
CA VAL A 267 -16.71 18.90 1.88
C VAL A 267 -15.22 18.63 1.87
N LEU A 268 -14.51 19.13 2.87
CA LEU A 268 -13.11 18.81 3.15
C LEU A 268 -13.05 17.92 4.39
N LEU A 269 -12.40 16.77 4.25
CA LEU A 269 -12.23 15.79 5.31
C LEU A 269 -10.80 15.27 5.34
N GLY A 270 -10.30 15.00 6.54
CA GLY A 270 -8.95 14.49 6.67
C GLY A 270 -8.42 14.56 8.10
N ASP A 271 -7.28 13.93 8.30
CA ASP A 271 -6.46 14.15 9.47
C ASP A 271 -5.60 15.39 9.24
N LEU A 272 -5.94 16.49 9.93
CA LEU A 272 -5.25 17.76 9.79
C LEU A 272 -4.00 17.86 10.67
N ASN A 273 -3.76 16.89 11.58
CA ASN A 273 -2.68 16.91 12.55
C ASN A 273 -2.55 18.26 13.30
N ALA A 274 -3.70 18.89 13.55
CA ALA A 274 -3.81 20.19 14.17
C ALA A 274 -5.00 20.23 15.13
N ARG A 275 -4.85 20.98 16.22
CA ARG A 275 -5.97 21.27 17.14
C ARG A 275 -6.80 22.45 16.61
N PRO A 276 -8.10 22.53 16.97
CA PRO A 276 -8.94 23.69 16.66
C PRO A 276 -8.39 25.01 17.20
#